data_AF-A0A9X4RCG9-F1
#
_entry.id   AF-A0A9X4RCG9-F1
#
_cell.length_a   1.000
_cell.length_b   1.000
_cell.length_c   1.000
_cell.angle_alpha   90.00
_cell.angle_beta   90.00
_cell.angle_gamma   90.00
#
_symmetry.space_group_name_H-M   'P 1'
#
loop_
_entity.id
_entity.type
_entity.pdbx_description
1 polymer ?
#
loop_
_entity_poly.entity_id
_entity_poly.type
_entity_poly.pdbx_seq_one_letter_code
_entity_poly.pdbx_strand_id
1 'polypeptide(L)'
;MGYDGTGHEHRGHDHRGRDGESGTRPRRVRVVPGGPVLIEGPIEVEHDGQWVRCDRFVVALCGCRRSGTLPLCDSSHRRAMAGLQRR
;
A
#
# COMPACT_ATOMS: atom_id res chain seq x y z
N MET A 1 -40.14 -21.25 27.49
CA MET A 1 -38.82 -21.90 27.72
C MET A 1 -38.32 -22.33 26.35
N GLY A 2 -37.21 -21.90 25.77
CA GLY A 2 -36.12 -21.01 26.13
C GLY A 2 -35.55 -20.40 24.83
N TYR A 3 -34.69 -19.42 25.02
CA TYR A 3 -34.21 -18.37 24.12
C TYR A 3 -33.32 -18.79 22.95
N ASP A 4 -33.21 -17.86 21.98
CA ASP A 4 -32.05 -17.42 21.18
C ASP A 4 -31.02 -18.46 20.71
N GLY A 5 -30.62 -18.51 19.43
CA GLY A 5 -30.19 -17.39 18.59
C GLY A 5 -28.74 -17.69 18.17
N THR A 6 -28.39 -17.49 16.90
CA THR A 6 -27.00 -17.25 16.46
C THR A 6 -27.02 -16.68 15.06
N GLY A 7 -27.24 -15.38 14.97
CA GLY A 7 -26.81 -14.59 13.81
C GLY A 7 -25.29 -14.57 13.78
N HIS A 8 -24.69 -14.97 12.66
CA HIS A 8 -23.27 -14.75 12.43
C HIS A 8 -23.07 -13.29 11.99
N GLU A 9 -22.88 -12.42 12.98
CA GLU A 9 -22.51 -11.04 12.75
C GLU A 9 -21.08 -10.97 12.19
N HIS A 10 -20.94 -10.47 10.95
CA HIS A 10 -19.65 -10.11 10.37
C HIS A 10 -19.15 -8.87 11.11
N ARG A 11 -18.33 -9.11 12.13
CA ARG A 11 -17.78 -8.10 13.03
C ARG A 11 -16.97 -7.08 12.21
N GLY A 12 -17.50 -5.87 12.10
CA GLY A 12 -16.84 -4.74 11.44
C GLY A 12 -15.52 -4.41 12.13
N HIS A 13 -14.47 -4.26 11.34
CA HIS A 13 -13.16 -3.83 11.80
C HIS A 13 -13.20 -2.30 12.01
N ASP A 14 -13.11 -1.86 13.28
CA ASP A 14 -13.09 -0.45 13.67
C ASP A 14 -11.72 0.16 13.32
N HIS A 15 -11.70 1.01 12.28
CA HIS A 15 -10.51 1.73 11.80
C HIS A 15 -10.25 3.04 12.58
N ARG A 16 -10.32 3.04 13.91
CA ARG A 16 -9.96 4.25 14.67
C ARG A 16 -8.45 4.45 14.75
N GLY A 17 -7.86 4.86 13.63
CA GLY A 17 -6.56 5.53 13.58
C GLY A 17 -6.73 6.99 13.99
N ARG A 18 -6.05 7.38 15.07
CA ARG A 18 -5.89 8.76 15.51
C ARG A 18 -4.57 9.28 14.96
N ASP A 19 -4.51 9.57 13.66
CA ASP A 19 -3.33 10.15 13.00
C ASP A 19 -3.27 11.67 13.21
N GLY A 20 -2.83 12.03 14.41
CA GLY A 20 -2.52 13.41 14.78
C GLY A 20 -1.39 14.01 13.93
N GLU A 21 -1.68 15.17 13.36
CA GLU A 21 -0.77 16.31 13.13
C GLU A 21 0.48 16.07 12.24
N SER A 22 0.27 15.69 10.97
CA SER A 22 1.21 16.11 9.92
C SER A 22 0.80 17.50 9.46
N GLY A 23 1.50 18.55 9.93
CA GLY A 23 1.35 19.91 9.43
C GLY A 23 1.40 19.98 7.91
N THR A 24 0.90 21.06 7.32
CA THR A 24 0.62 21.35 5.89
C THR A 24 1.78 21.17 4.89
N ARG A 25 2.82 20.39 5.20
CA ARG A 25 3.82 19.92 4.25
C ARG A 25 3.20 18.90 3.30
N PRO A 26 3.30 19.11 1.99
CA PRO A 26 2.86 18.12 1.02
C PRO A 26 3.71 16.84 1.19
N ARG A 27 3.05 15.69 1.17
CA ARG A 27 3.75 14.39 1.10
C ARG A 27 4.42 14.27 -0.24
N ARG A 28 5.72 13.97 -0.23
CA ARG A 28 6.50 13.84 -1.46
C ARG A 28 6.22 12.50 -2.11
N VAL A 29 5.84 12.54 -3.38
CA VAL A 29 5.66 11.37 -4.24
C VAL A 29 6.59 11.51 -5.43
N ARG A 30 7.41 10.50 -5.70
CA ARG A 30 8.31 10.44 -6.85
C ARG A 30 7.98 9.22 -7.70
N VAL A 31 7.57 9.46 -8.93
CA VAL A 31 7.31 8.41 -9.91
C VAL A 31 8.61 8.07 -10.63
N VAL A 32 9.04 6.81 -10.58
CA VAL A 32 10.21 6.33 -11.33
C VAL A 32 9.71 5.73 -12.66
N PRO A 33 10.14 6.25 -13.84
CA PRO A 33 9.78 5.67 -15.12
C PRO A 33 10.16 4.19 -15.20
N GLY A 34 9.19 3.32 -15.46
CA GLY A 34 9.39 1.87 -15.48
C GLY A 34 9.75 1.25 -14.13
N GLY A 35 9.64 2.00 -13.04
CA GLY A 35 10.01 1.61 -11.68
C GLY A 35 8.87 1.80 -10.68
N PRO A 36 9.20 1.83 -9.38
CA PRO A 36 8.21 2.07 -8.33
C PRO A 36 7.80 3.53 -8.19
N VAL A 37 6.68 3.75 -7.52
CA VAL A 37 6.29 5.06 -6.97
C VAL A 37 6.84 5.14 -5.55
N LEU A 38 7.71 6.12 -5.29
CA LEU A 38 8.30 6.36 -3.98
C LEU A 38 7.49 7.41 -3.23
N ILE A 39 7.07 7.10 -2.01
CA ILE A 39 6.21 7.96 -1.19
C ILE A 39 6.88 8.18 0.18
N GLU A 40 6.88 9.42 0.65
CA GLU A 40 7.30 9.77 2.02
C GLU A 40 6.27 9.20 3.02
N GLY A 41 6.72 8.30 3.90
CA GLY A 41 5.86 7.64 4.88
C GLY A 41 5.82 8.33 6.24
N PRO A 42 5.05 7.79 7.20
CA PRO A 42 4.27 6.56 7.11
C PRO A 42 3.04 6.71 6.19
N ILE A 43 2.65 5.62 5.53
CA ILE A 43 1.43 5.58 4.69
C ILE A 43 0.58 4.34 4.97
N GLU A 44 -0.71 4.47 4.66
CA GLU A 44 -1.64 3.36 4.48
C GLU A 44 -2.07 3.35 3.02
N VAL A 45 -2.05 2.16 2.41
CA VAL A 45 -2.43 1.97 1.01
C VAL A 45 -3.47 0.87 0.92
N GLU A 46 -4.55 1.13 0.19
CA GLU A 46 -5.54 0.12 -0.17
C GLU A 46 -5.13 -0.57 -1.47
N HIS A 47 -5.18 -1.90 -1.47
CA HIS A 47 -4.99 -2.72 -2.65
C HIS A 47 -5.97 -3.90 -2.59
N ASP A 48 -6.85 -4.00 -3.60
CA ASP A 48 -7.83 -5.09 -3.71
C ASP A 48 -8.74 -5.23 -2.47
N GLY A 49 -9.15 -4.09 -1.91
CA GLY A 49 -9.97 -4.05 -0.68
C GLY A 49 -9.21 -4.39 0.60
N GLN A 50 -7.89 -4.62 0.54
CA GLN A 50 -7.04 -4.85 1.71
C GLN A 50 -6.16 -3.62 2.00
N TRP A 51 -6.15 -3.19 3.26
CA TRP A 51 -5.27 -2.12 3.73
C TRP A 51 -3.90 -2.65 4.13
N VAL A 52 -2.85 -2.02 3.62
CA VAL A 52 -1.46 -2.30 3.98
C VAL A 52 -0.85 -1.04 4.61
N ARG A 53 -0.38 -1.17 5.85
CA ARG A 53 0.29 -0.09 6.59
C ARG A 53 1.80 -0.20 6.44
N CYS A 54 2.43 0.94 6.17
CA CYS A 54 3.88 1.06 6.04
C CYS A 54 4.40 2.18 6.93
N ASP A 55 5.19 1.83 7.93
CA ASP A 55 5.80 2.78 8.88
C ASP A 55 7.15 3.36 8.41
N ARG A 56 7.67 2.89 7.27
CA ARG A 56 8.97 3.34 6.75
C ARG A 56 8.91 4.78 6.26
N PHE A 57 10.02 5.51 6.43
CA PHE A 57 10.17 6.89 5.94
C PHE A 57 10.02 7.04 4.42
N VAL A 58 10.36 6.00 3.65
CA VAL A 58 10.12 5.94 2.21
C VAL A 58 9.52 4.58 1.88
N VAL A 59 8.39 4.60 1.18
CA VAL A 59 7.65 3.42 0.75
C VAL A 59 7.67 3.34 -0.77
N ALA A 60 7.99 2.18 -1.32
CA ALA A 60 8.05 1.94 -2.75
C ALA A 60 6.84 1.10 -3.18
N LEU A 61 5.86 1.73 -3.83
CA LEU A 61 4.73 1.03 -4.44
C LEU A 61 5.08 0.53 -5.84
N CYS A 62 4.60 -0.65 -6.19
CA CYS A 62 4.88 -1.27 -7.46
C CYS A 62 4.13 -0.58 -8.60
N GLY A 63 4.87 0.04 -9.54
CA GLY A 63 4.32 0.57 -10.78
C GLY A 63 4.29 -0.43 -11.95
N CYS A 64 4.93 -1.60 -11.79
CA CYS A 64 5.14 -2.56 -12.90
C CYS A 64 4.25 -3.81 -12.85
N ARG A 65 3.46 -3.98 -11.79
CA ARG A 65 2.56 -5.13 -11.54
C ARG A 65 3.22 -6.53 -11.61
N ARG A 66 4.54 -6.61 -11.42
CA ARG A 66 5.29 -7.88 -11.37
C ARG A 66 5.77 -8.29 -9.99
N SER A 67 5.47 -7.47 -8.98
CA SER A 67 5.89 -7.78 -7.61
C SER A 67 5.12 -8.99 -7.08
N GLY A 68 5.82 -9.90 -6.40
CA GLY A 68 5.19 -10.98 -5.64
C GLY A 68 4.54 -10.51 -4.34
N THR A 69 4.78 -9.26 -3.94
CA THR A 69 4.31 -8.67 -2.68
C THR A 69 3.53 -7.38 -2.94
N LEU A 70 2.63 -7.39 -3.94
CA LEU A 70 1.75 -6.25 -4.20
C LEU A 70 1.04 -5.81 -2.91
N PRO A 71 0.85 -4.50 -2.67
CA PRO A 71 1.16 -3.38 -3.57
C PRO A 71 2.63 -2.90 -3.55
N LEU A 72 3.51 -3.53 -2.76
CA LEU A 72 4.89 -3.09 -2.56
C LEU A 72 5.83 -3.53 -3.68
N CYS A 73 6.91 -2.78 -3.89
CA CYS A 73 7.95 -3.11 -4.84
C CYS A 73 9.01 -4.04 -4.22
N ASP A 74 9.20 -5.21 -4.81
CA ASP A 74 10.23 -6.22 -4.51
C ASP A 74 11.44 -6.13 -5.46
N SER A 75 11.54 -5.06 -6.23
CA SER A 75 12.52 -4.88 -7.32
C SER A 75 12.33 -5.75 -8.57
N SER A 76 11.20 -6.45 -8.72
CA SER A 76 10.89 -7.23 -9.94
C SER A 76 10.85 -6.39 -11.23
N HIS A 77 10.68 -5.07 -11.13
CA HIS A 77 10.75 -4.16 -12.27
C HIS A 77 12.09 -4.22 -13.02
N ARG A 78 13.22 -4.47 -12.31
CA ARG A 78 14.56 -4.52 -12.90
C ARG A 78 14.71 -5.60 -13.96
N ARG A 79 14.05 -6.75 -13.76
CA ARG A 79 14.11 -7.89 -14.68
C ARG A 79 13.54 -7.58 -16.06
N ALA A 80 12.68 -6.57 -16.17
CA ALA A 80 12.04 -6.20 -17.41
C ALA A 80 12.50 -4.87 -18.00
N MET A 81 13.08 -3.99 -17.18
CA MET A 81 13.77 -2.81 -17.71
C MET A 81 14.94 -3.19 -18.62
N ALA A 82 15.47 -4.42 -18.54
CA ALA A 82 16.40 -4.98 -19.52
C ALA A 82 15.92 -4.88 -20.99
N GLY A 83 14.60 -4.73 -21.23
CA GLY A 83 14.03 -4.53 -22.57
C GLY A 83 13.88 -3.06 -23.03
N LEU A 84 13.98 -2.07 -22.14
CA LEU A 84 13.68 -0.65 -22.45
C LEU A 84 14.93 0.25 -22.50
N GLN A 85 16.07 -0.19 -21.96
CA GLN A 85 17.33 0.57 -21.93
C GLN A 85 18.15 0.48 -23.23
N ARG A 86 17.57 -0.05 -24.32
CA ARG A 86 18.21 -0.17 -25.66
C ARG A 86 17.54 0.75 -26.68
N ARG A 87 17.50 2.07 -26.43
CA ARG A 87 17.06 3.08 -27.39
C ARG A 87 17.89 4.33 -27.23
#